data_AF-A0A955J3F5-F1
#
_entry.id   AF-A0A955J3F5-F1
#
_cell.length_a   1.000
_cell.length_b   1.000
_cell.length_c   1.000
_cell.angle_alpha   90.00
_cell.angle_beta   90.00
_cell.angle_gamma   90.00
#
_symmetry.space_group_name_H-M   'P 1'
#
loop_
_entity.id
_entity.type
_entity.pdbx_description
1 polymer ?
#
loop_
_entity_poly.entity_id
_entity_poly.type
_entity_poly.pdbx_seq_one_letter_code
_entity_poly.pdbx_strand_id
1 'polypeptide(L)' 'MTPIANYGIALRIWGDYACFTRPEMKAERVSYDVITPSAARGVIEAIYWKPE' A
#
# COMPACT_ATOMS: atom_id res chain seq x y z
N MET A 1 -24.53 3.72 -23.31
CA MET A 1 -23.81 2.47 -23.00
C MET A 1 -22.35 2.66 -23.38
N THR A 2 -21.61 3.45 -22.60
CA THR A 2 -20.17 3.66 -22.80
C THR A 2 -19.43 2.69 -21.87
N PRO A 3 -18.46 1.89 -22.38
CA PRO A 3 -17.63 1.07 -21.52
C PRO A 3 -16.72 2.03 -20.75
N ILE A 4 -16.93 2.10 -19.43
CA ILE A 4 -16.02 2.82 -18.53
C ILE A 4 -14.70 2.06 -18.62
N ALA A 5 -13.72 2.60 -19.35
CA ALA A 5 -12.39 2.02 -19.43
C ALA A 5 -11.82 2.04 -18.00
N ASN A 6 -11.79 0.88 -17.36
CA ASN A 6 -11.17 0.73 -16.05
C ASN A 6 -9.66 0.80 -16.24
N TYR A 7 -9.05 1.95 -15.96
CA TYR A 7 -7.60 2.11 -16.00
C TYR A 7 -7.00 1.49 -14.74
N GLY A 8 -6.72 0.19 -14.80
CA GLY A 8 -5.95 -0.50 -13.76
C GLY A 8 -4.48 -0.09 -13.80
N ILE A 9 -3.88 0.16 -12.64
CA ILE A 9 -2.44 0.39 -12.50
C ILE A 9 -1.77 -0.84 -11.89
N ALA A 10 -0.57 -1.16 -12.36
CA ALA A 10 0.27 -2.22 -11.79
C ALA A 10 1.64 -1.62 -11.43
N LEU A 11 2.05 -1.76 -10.18
CA LEU A 11 3.31 -1.24 -9.65
C LEU A 11 4.11 -2.36 -9.01
N ARG A 12 5.40 -2.46 -9.36
CA ARG A 12 6.35 -3.34 -8.69
C ARG A 12 7.09 -2.56 -7.62
N ILE A 13 7.03 -3.04 -6.39
CA ILE A 13 7.66 -2.41 -5.21
C ILE A 13 8.68 -3.40 -4.64
N TRP A 14 9.87 -2.92 -4.26
CA TRP A 14 10.91 -3.72 -3.60
C TRP A 14 11.74 -2.85 -2.66
N GLY A 15 12.37 -3.49 -1.67
CA GLY A 15 13.29 -2.88 -0.71
C GLY A 15 13.90 -3.96 0.17
N ASP A 16 15.06 -3.69 0.76
CA ASP A 16 15.78 -4.68 1.58
C ASP A 16 15.09 -4.97 2.92
N TYR A 17 14.28 -4.02 3.40
CA TYR A 17 13.51 -4.13 4.64
C TYR A 17 12.11 -3.55 4.46
N ALA A 18 11.12 -4.19 5.09
CA ALA A 18 9.76 -3.69 5.20
C ALA A 18 9.24 -3.95 6.62
N CYS A 19 8.48 -3.00 7.18
CA CYS A 19 7.86 -3.14 8.49
C CYS A 19 6.41 -2.67 8.44
N PHE A 20 5.48 -3.63 8.36
CA PHE A 20 4.04 -3.38 8.40
C PHE A 20 3.53 -3.67 9.81
N THR A 21 3.61 -2.68 10.70
CA THR A 21 3.33 -2.85 12.12
C THR A 21 1.94 -3.44 12.38
N ARG A 22 1.89 -4.57 13.09
CA ARG A 22 0.63 -5.14 13.61
C ARG A 22 0.14 -4.30 14.80
N PRO A 23 -1.08 -3.73 14.78
CA PRO A 23 -1.56 -2.84 15.86
C PRO A 23 -1.86 -3.58 17.18
N GLU A 24 -1.99 -4.91 17.13
CA GLU A 24 -2.30 -5.78 18.27
C GLU A 24 -1.09 -6.00 19.20
N MET A 25 0.12 -5.90 18.66
CA MET A 25 1.36 -6.08 19.41
C MET A 25 1.94 -4.72 19.78
N LYS A 26 1.64 -4.25 20.99
CA LYS A 26 2.05 -2.92 21.48
C LYS A 26 3.46 -2.88 22.09
N ALA A 27 4.01 -4.02 22.52
CA ALA A 27 5.31 -4.10 23.18
C ALA A 27 6.48 -4.21 22.19
N GLU A 28 6.30 -4.96 21.10
CA GLU A 28 7.32 -5.18 20.07
C GLU A 28 6.74 -4.93 18.69
N ARG A 29 7.50 -4.27 17.82
CA ARG A 29 7.07 -4.00 16.43
C ARG A 29 7.24 -5.26 15.61
N VAL A 30 6.16 -6.01 15.45
CA VAL A 30 6.11 -7.18 14.57
C VAL A 30 5.48 -6.76 13.24
N SER A 31 6.14 -7.11 12.14
CA SER A 31 5.61 -6.86 10.80
C SER A 31 4.54 -7.90 10.44
N TYR A 32 3.55 -7.51 9.64
CA TYR A 32 2.79 -8.47 8.83
C TYR A 32 3.72 -9.18 7.83
N ASP A 33 3.36 -10.42 7.47
CA ASP A 33 4.13 -11.25 6.54
C ASP A 33 4.04 -10.72 5.10
N VAL A 34 3.03 -9.91 4.81
CA VAL A 34 2.78 -9.26 3.52
C VAL A 34 2.40 -7.79 3.71
N ILE A 35 2.55 -7.01 2.64
CA ILE A 35 2.10 -5.62 2.60
C ILE A 35 0.59 -5.51 2.89
N THR A 36 0.22 -4.56 3.73
CA THR A 36 -1.20 -4.28 4.02
C THR A 36 -1.81 -3.40 2.92
N PRO A 37 -3.12 -3.51 2.62
CA PRO A 37 -3.77 -2.64 1.63
C PRO A 37 -3.61 -1.15 1.92
N SER A 38 -3.57 -0.76 3.20
CA SER A 38 -3.31 0.62 3.62
C SER A 38 -1.90 1.08 3.25
N ALA A 39 -0.88 0.25 3.49
CA ALA A 39 0.49 0.54 3.08
C ALA A 39 0.62 0.61 1.55
N ALA A 40 -0.02 -0.30 0.80
CA ALA A 40 -0.03 -0.27 -0.66
C ALA A 40 -0.67 1.01 -1.21
N ARG A 41 -1.80 1.43 -0.63
CA ARG A 41 -2.42 2.72 -0.94
C ARG A 41 -1.47 3.88 -0.67
N GLY A 42 -0.82 3.90 0.49
CA GLY A 42 0.15 4.94 0.84
C GLY A 42 1.31 5.03 -0.16
N VAL A 43 1.80 3.90 -0.69
CA VAL A 43 2.84 3.89 -1.74
C VAL A 43 2.32 4.51 -3.05
N ILE A 44 1.09 4.20 -3.44
CA ILE A 44 0.48 4.78 -4.65
C ILE A 44 0.26 6.30 -4.47
N GLU A 45 -0.26 6.70 -3.32
CA GLU A 45 -0.50 8.12 -3.00
C GLU A 45 0.82 8.91 -2.91
N ALA A 46 1.91 8.28 -2.48
CA ALA A 46 3.24 8.90 -2.47
C ALA A 46 3.80 9.17 -3.88
N ILE A 47 3.39 8.38 -4.89
CA ILE A 47 3.79 8.61 -6.30
C ILE A 47 2.98 9.75 -6.89
N TYR A 48 1.66 9.70 -6.73
CA TYR A 48 0.76 10.75 -7.20
C TYR A 48 -0.52 10.76 -6.38
N TRP A 49 -0.78 11.89 -5.73
CA TRP A 49 -2.02 12.15 -5.03
C TRP A 49 -2.40 13.61 -5.13
N LYS A 50 -3.69 13.88 -5.36
CA LYS A 50 -4.29 15.21 -5.30
C LYS A 50 -5.58 15.16 -4.46
N PRO A 51 -5.83 16.15 -3.59
CA PRO A 51 -7.02 16.23 -2.74
C PRO A 51 -8.26 16.82 -3.43
N GLU A 52 -8.39 16.71 -4.76
CA GLU A 52 -9.51 17.32 -5.52
C GLU A 52 -10.90 16.99 -4.96
#